data_AF-A0A3S9W642-F1
#
_entry.id   AF-A0A3S9W642-F1
#
_cell.length_a   1.000
_cell.length_b   1.000
_cell.length_c   1.000
_cell.angle_alpha   90.00
_cell.angle_beta   90.00
_cell.angle_gamma   90.00
#
_symmetry.space_group_name_H-M   'P 1'
#
loop_
_entity.id
_entity.type
_entity.pdbx_description
1 polymer ?
#
loop_
_entity_poly.entity_id
_entity_poly.type
_entity_poly.pdbx_seq_one_letter_code
_entity_poly.pdbx_strand_id
1 'polypeptide(L)' 'MGRGRQKAKHTKIARELKSFSPSVNYSALERELHPEGEDLYVDKWADDYEEDEDETTPVSSSSQV' A
#
# COMPACT_ATOMS: atom_id res chain seq x y z
N MET A 1 -40.05 2.62 25.97
CA MET A 1 -40.42 3.52 24.85
C MET A 1 -39.22 4.12 24.08
N GLY A 2 -37.95 3.80 24.36
CA GLY A 2 -36.78 4.50 23.78
C GLY A 2 -36.09 3.88 22.56
N ARG A 3 -36.46 2.65 22.15
CA ARG A 3 -35.72 1.90 21.10
C ARG A 3 -35.83 2.51 19.69
N GLY A 4 -36.98 3.09 19.33
CA GLY A 4 -37.16 3.70 18.01
C GLY A 4 -36.27 4.93 17.76
N ARG A 5 -36.04 5.73 18.81
CA ARG A 5 -35.15 6.91 18.75
C ARG A 5 -33.69 6.50 18.62
N GLN A 6 -33.26 5.45 19.34
CA GLN A 6 -31.92 4.89 19.16
C GLN A 6 -31.75 4.36 17.74
N LYS A 7 -32.71 3.58 17.22
CA LYS A 7 -32.66 3.06 15.85
C LYS A 7 -32.53 4.18 14.81
N ALA A 8 -33.30 5.25 14.94
CA ALA A 8 -33.21 6.41 14.04
C ALA A 8 -31.87 7.15 14.13
N LYS A 9 -31.30 7.28 15.33
CA LYS A 9 -29.97 7.89 15.52
C LYS A 9 -28.87 7.03 14.87
N HIS A 10 -28.90 5.71 15.09
CA HIS A 10 -27.91 4.80 14.53
C HIS A 10 -27.99 4.70 13.00
N THR A 11 -29.19 4.72 12.40
CA THR A 11 -29.31 4.72 10.94
C THR A 11 -28.77 6.00 10.31
N LYS A 12 -28.94 7.14 10.97
CA LYS A 12 -28.34 8.42 10.56
C LYS A 12 -26.81 8.35 10.59
N ILE A 13 -26.23 7.93 11.72
CA ILE A 13 -24.78 7.77 11.89
C ILE A 13 -24.22 6.78 10.86
N ALA A 14 -24.89 5.64 10.65
CA ALA A 14 -24.45 4.65 9.68
C ALA A 14 -24.44 5.18 8.25
N ARG A 15 -25.39 6.07 7.89
CA ARG A 15 -25.39 6.73 6.58
C ARG A 15 -24.22 7.70 6.47
N GLU A 16 -24.01 8.53 7.49
CA GLU A 16 -22.90 9.48 7.54
C GLU A 16 -21.55 8.76 7.42
N LEU A 17 -21.35 7.66 8.15
CA LEU A 17 -20.15 6.83 8.09
C LEU A 17 -19.93 6.19 6.72
N LYS A 18 -21.00 5.77 6.03
CA LYS A 18 -20.89 5.20 4.67
C LYS A 18 -20.48 6.25 3.63
N SER A 19 -20.94 7.49 3.80
CA SER A 19 -20.59 8.61 2.92
C SER A 19 -19.32 9.34 3.35
N PHE A 20 -18.76 9.00 4.51
CA PHE A 20 -17.58 9.66 5.05
C PHE A 20 -16.35 9.21 4.27
N SER A 21 -15.83 10.13 3.47
CA SER A 21 -14.48 10.05 2.92
C SER A 21 -13.59 10.92 3.80
N PRO A 22 -12.54 10.36 4.43
CA PRO A 22 -11.56 11.16 5.17
C PRO A 22 -10.95 12.23 4.28
N SER A 23 -10.74 13.43 4.82
CA SER A 23 -9.96 14.44 4.11
C SER A 23 -8.50 14.00 4.04
N VAL A 24 -7.98 13.83 2.83
CA VAL A 24 -6.57 13.51 2.60
C VAL A 24 -5.75 14.79 2.67
N ASN A 25 -4.64 14.77 3.41
CA ASN A 25 -3.71 15.89 3.41
C ASN A 25 -2.79 15.80 2.19
N TYR A 26 -3.17 16.49 1.11
CA TYR A 26 -2.42 16.49 -0.15
C TYR A 26 -1.00 17.03 -0.01
N SER A 27 -0.78 18.04 0.85
CA SER A 27 0.57 18.60 1.06
C SER A 27 1.54 17.60 1.70
N ALA A 28 1.06 16.72 2.58
CA ALA A 28 1.87 15.65 3.14
C ALA A 28 2.19 14.58 2.09
N LEU A 29 1.20 14.21 1.28
CA LEU A 29 1.35 13.22 0.21
C LEU A 29 2.35 13.68 -0.87
N GLU A 30 2.28 14.93 -1.29
CA GLU A 30 3.21 15.48 -2.29
C GLU A 30 4.66 15.42 -1.80
N ARG A 31 4.90 15.68 -0.51
CA ARG A 31 6.23 15.59 0.09
C ARG A 31 6.77 14.16 0.16
N GLU A 32 5.90 13.18 0.36
CA GLU A 32 6.29 11.76 0.34
C GLU A 32 6.55 11.27 -1.08
N LEU A 33 5.80 11.78 -2.06
CA LEU A 33 5.92 11.37 -3.47
C LEU A 33 7.10 12.02 -4.19
N HIS A 34 7.47 13.24 -3.81
CA HIS A 34 8.63 13.97 -4.33
C HIS A 34 9.72 14.05 -3.25
N PRO A 35 10.55 13.01 -3.07
CA PRO A 35 11.74 13.12 -2.26
C PRO A 35 12.70 14.12 -2.92
N GLU A 36 12.88 15.28 -2.31
CA GLU A 36 13.89 16.28 -2.70
C GLU A 36 15.28 15.69 -2.46
N GLY A 37 15.87 15.05 -3.47
CA GLY A 37 17.30 14.69 -3.49
C GLY A 37 17.66 13.21 -3.39
N GLU A 38 16.71 12.28 -3.53
CA GLU A 38 17.01 10.85 -3.67
C GLU A 38 16.99 10.43 -5.14
N ASP A 39 17.96 9.61 -5.55
CA ASP A 39 18.12 9.14 -6.92
C ASP A 39 16.91 8.26 -7.31
N LEU A 40 15.92 8.88 -7.99
CA LEU A 40 14.64 8.27 -8.36
C LEU A 40 14.77 7.00 -9.22
N TYR A 41 15.98 6.72 -9.70
CA TYR A 41 16.32 5.57 -10.52
C TYR A 41 16.85 4.38 -9.71
N VAL A 42 17.07 4.54 -8.41
CA VAL A 42 17.44 3.45 -7.51
C VAL A 42 16.16 2.83 -6.97
N ASP A 43 15.91 1.58 -7.33
CA ASP A 43 14.82 0.80 -6.77
C ASP A 43 15.14 0.47 -5.31
N LYS A 44 14.39 1.08 -4.39
CA LYS A 44 14.57 0.93 -2.94
C LYS A 44 14.29 -0.48 -2.43
N TRP A 45 13.60 -1.30 -3.23
CA TRP A 45 13.22 -2.66 -2.88
C TRP A 45 14.03 -3.72 -3.62
N ALA A 46 15.02 -3.33 -4.43
CA ALA A 46 15.87 -4.29 -5.14
C ALA A 46 16.54 -5.29 -4.17
N ASP A 47 17.08 -4.78 -3.07
CA ASP A 47 17.76 -5.59 -2.04
C ASP A 47 16.83 -6.62 -1.37
N ASP A 48 15.51 -6.35 -1.31
CA ASP A 48 14.53 -7.25 -0.68
C ASP A 48 14.16 -8.45 -1.58
N TYR A 49 14.40 -8.35 -2.90
CA TYR A 49 14.08 -9.40 -3.88
C TYR A 49 15.30 -10.19 -4.36
N GLU A 50 16.52 -9.66 -4.18
CA GLU A 50 17.76 -10.35 -4.57
C GLU A 50 18.01 -11.65 -3.76
N GLU A 51 17.50 -11.77 -2.52
CA GLU A 51 17.69 -12.98 -1.69
C GLU A 51 16.92 -14.21 -2.21
N ASP A 52 15.87 -14.02 -3.03
CA ASP A 52 15.04 -15.11 -3.59
C ASP A 52 15.46 -15.53 -5.03
N GLU A 53 16.34 -14.78 -5.71
CA GLU A 53 16.72 -15.06 -7.12
C GLU A 53 17.92 -16.02 -7.28
N ASP A 54 18.73 -16.22 -6.24
CA ASP A 54 19.94 -17.06 -6.29
C ASP A 54 19.67 -18.59 -6.37
N GLU A 55 18.42 -19.06 -6.25
CA GLU A 55 18.08 -20.50 -6.25
C GLU A 55 17.66 -21.06 -7.64
N THR A 56 17.66 -20.27 -8.72
CA THR A 56 17.09 -20.72 -10.02
C THR A 56 18.01 -20.66 -11.25
N THR A 57 19.33 -20.81 -11.09
CA THR A 57 20.21 -21.05 -12.25
C THR A 57 20.36 -22.57 -12.53
N PRO A 58 19.79 -23.13 -13.61
CA PRO A 58 20.12 -24.50 -13.99
C PRO A 58 21.55 -24.55 -14.52
N VAL A 59 22.46 -25.19 -13.79
CA VAL A 59 23.78 -25.60 -14.31
C VAL A 59 23.53 -26.56 -15.47
N SER A 60 23.58 -26.03 -16.70
CA SER A 60 23.59 -26.82 -17.91
C SER A 60 24.87 -27.67 -17.91
N SER A 61 24.72 -28.97 -17.68
CA SER A 61 25.83 -29.92 -17.65
C SER A 61 26.57 -29.91 -18.99
N SER A 62 27.83 -29.48 -18.93
CA SER A 62 28.78 -29.57 -20.04
C SER A 62 29.09 -31.05 -20.30
N SER A 63 28.38 -31.66 -21.26
CA SER A 63 28.69 -32.99 -21.76
C SER A 63 29.89 -32.89 -22.72
N GLN A 64 31.07 -33.15 -22.17
CA GLN A 64 32.33 -33.27 -22.92
C GLN A 64 32.25 -34.46 -23.88
N VAL A 65 32.72 -34.22 -25.11
CA VAL A 65 32.95 -35.17 -26.21
C VAL A 65 33.84 -36.36 -25.84
#